data_AF-A0A2V8BTE7-F1
#
_entry.id   AF-A0A2V8BTE7-F1
#
_cell.length_a   1.000
_cell.length_b   1.000
_cell.length_c   1.000
_cell.angle_alpha   90.00
_cell.angle_beta   90.00
_cell.angle_gamma   90.00
#
_symmetry.space_group_name_H-M   'P 1'
#
loop_
_entity.id
_entity.type
_entity.pdbx_description
1 polymer ?
#
loop_
_entity_poly.entity_id
_entity_poly.type
_entity_poly.pdbx_seq_one_letter_code
_entity_poly.pdbx_strand_id
1 'polypeptide(L)'
;MRSAAATQDSTIARTIRFPAALRDRLAADADRCGRSFEGQVIALLRRHYGEDVDIAPGPADIIALASASLAEVPASELRLLTRRLRDPER
;
A
#
# COMPACT_ATOMS: atom_id res chain seq x y z
N MET A 1 -5.62 33.73 4.13
CA MET A 1 -5.15 32.80 5.19
C MET A 1 -5.37 31.38 4.70
N ARG A 2 -4.30 30.58 4.67
CA ARG A 2 -4.24 29.23 4.09
C ARG A 2 -4.46 28.24 5.25
N SER A 3 -5.56 27.51 5.27
CA SER A 3 -5.74 26.40 6.22
C SER A 3 -5.04 25.18 5.65
N ALA A 4 -3.87 24.86 6.19
CA ALA A 4 -3.26 23.55 6.02
C ALA A 4 -4.12 22.54 6.79
N ALA A 5 -4.85 21.69 6.08
CA ALA A 5 -5.44 20.51 6.70
C ALA A 5 -4.29 19.66 7.22
N ALA A 6 -4.18 19.55 8.55
CA ALA A 6 -3.28 18.59 9.17
C ALA A 6 -3.81 17.20 8.81
N THR A 7 -3.25 16.60 7.77
CA THR A 7 -3.34 15.17 7.53
C THR A 7 -2.79 14.51 8.78
N GLN A 8 -3.69 13.97 9.60
CA GLN A 8 -3.30 13.16 10.74
C GLN A 8 -2.66 11.91 10.16
N ASP A 9 -1.34 11.92 10.10
CA ASP A 9 -0.52 10.82 9.64
C ASP A 9 -0.63 9.70 10.68
N SER A 10 -1.68 8.89 10.56
CA SER A 10 -1.88 7.75 11.44
C SER A 10 -0.80 6.74 11.09
N THR A 11 0.28 6.70 11.87
CA THR A 11 1.34 5.71 11.69
C THR A 11 0.77 4.32 11.91
N ILE A 12 0.39 3.62 10.83
CA ILE A 12 -0.13 2.26 10.92
C ILE A 12 1.06 1.32 11.14
N ALA A 13 1.19 0.78 12.34
CA ALA A 13 2.16 -0.27 12.60
C ALA A 13 1.81 -1.53 11.79
N ARG A 14 2.70 -1.93 10.87
CA ARG A 14 2.57 -3.15 10.06
C ARG A 14 3.70 -4.12 10.38
N THR A 15 3.36 -5.37 10.68
CA THR A 15 4.35 -6.43 10.88
C THR A 15 4.74 -7.05 9.54
N ILE A 16 6.02 -6.99 9.18
CA ILE A 16 6.56 -7.62 7.97
C ILE A 16 7.47 -8.78 8.38
N ARG A 17 7.28 -9.94 7.75
CA ARG A 17 8.13 -11.13 7.96
C ARG A 17 9.14 -11.25 6.83
N PHE A 18 10.42 -11.10 7.18
CA PHE A 18 11.52 -11.29 6.24
C PHE A 18 12.05 -12.73 6.27
N PRO A 19 12.43 -13.32 5.12
CA PRO A 19 13.27 -14.51 5.08
C PRO A 19 14.59 -14.29 5.84
N ALA A 20 15.12 -15.32 6.49
CA ALA A 20 16.30 -15.20 7.37
C ALA A 20 17.50 -14.55 6.66
N ALA A 21 17.88 -15.08 5.49
CA ALA A 21 19.00 -14.55 4.72
C ALA A 21 18.81 -13.08 4.31
N LEU A 22 17.58 -12.63 4.08
CA LEU A 22 17.30 -11.23 3.76
C LEU A 22 17.42 -10.35 5.01
N ARG A 23 16.93 -10.83 6.16
CA ARG A 23 17.06 -10.13 7.45
C ARG A 23 18.53 -9.91 7.80
N ASP A 24 19.37 -10.92 7.64
CA ASP A 24 20.80 -10.83 8.00
C ASP A 24 21.53 -9.82 7.12
N ARG A 25 21.21 -9.79 5.81
CA ARG A 25 21.75 -8.79 4.88
C ARG A 25 21.32 -7.37 5.24
N LEU A 26 20.04 -7.18 5.59
CA LEU A 26 19.50 -5.88 6.01
C LEU A 26 20.12 -5.41 7.33
N ALA A 27 20.36 -6.33 8.28
CA ALA A 27 21.02 -6.02 9.54
C ALA A 27 22.47 -5.56 9.32
N ALA A 28 23.26 -6.29 8.54
CA ALA A 28 24.63 -5.90 8.21
C ALA A 28 24.71 -4.55 7.48
N ASP A 29 23.72 -4.27 6.62
CA ASP A 29 23.61 -2.99 5.93
C ASP A 29 23.25 -1.84 6.88
N ALA A 30 22.35 -2.09 7.83
CA ALA A 30 21.97 -1.13 8.87
C ALA A 30 23.18 -0.75 9.74
N ASP A 31 23.95 -1.74 10.19
CA ASP A 31 25.17 -1.55 10.99
C ASP A 31 26.20 -0.71 10.23
N ARG A 32 26.43 -1.03 8.94
CA ARG A 32 27.35 -0.27 8.07
C ARG A 32 26.91 1.18 7.87
N CYS A 33 25.62 1.43 7.82
CA CYS A 33 25.06 2.78 7.67
C CYS A 33 24.90 3.52 9.01
N GLY A 34 25.21 2.90 10.15
CA GLY A 34 25.01 3.49 11.48
C GLY A 34 23.54 3.74 11.81
N ARG A 35 22.63 2.89 11.31
CA ARG A 35 21.18 3.01 11.49
C ARG A 35 20.62 1.81 12.24
N SER A 36 19.46 1.99 12.88
CA SER A 36 18.68 0.84 13.33
C SER A 36 18.19 0.01 12.14
N PHE A 37 17.91 -1.28 12.38
CA PHE A 37 17.33 -2.15 11.36
C PHE A 37 16.06 -1.56 10.73
N GLU A 38 15.13 -1.09 11.56
CA GLU A 38 13.89 -0.45 11.12
C GLU A 38 14.17 0.83 10.32
N GLY A 39 15.09 1.68 10.79
CA GLY A 39 15.48 2.89 10.08
C GLY A 39 16.09 2.58 8.70
N GLN A 40 16.84 1.49 8.56
CA GLN A 40 17.36 1.05 7.28
C GLN A 40 16.27 0.52 6.34
N VAL A 41 15.30 -0.23 6.86
CA VAL A 41 14.14 -0.68 6.09
C VAL A 41 13.33 0.52 5.57
N ILE A 42 13.06 1.51 6.42
CA ILE A 42 12.36 2.73 6.03
C ILE A 42 13.16 3.50 4.98
N ALA A 43 14.47 3.68 5.16
CA ALA A 43 15.33 4.36 4.19
C ALA A 43 15.34 3.66 2.83
N LEU A 44 15.34 2.33 2.80
CA LEU A 44 15.23 1.54 1.58
C LEU A 44 13.89 1.73 0.87
N LEU A 45 12.79 1.66 1.62
CA LEU A 45 11.45 1.89 1.08
C LEU A 45 11.33 3.30 0.51
N ARG A 46 11.81 4.31 1.24
CA ARG A 46 11.79 5.71 0.79
C ARG A 46 12.65 5.96 -0.43
N ARG A 47 13.82 5.33 -0.51
CA ARG A 47 14.67 5.42 -1.70
C ARG A 47 14.01 4.81 -2.93
N HIS A 48 13.29 3.71 -2.77
CA HIS A 48 12.71 2.98 -3.89
C HIS A 48 11.39 3.60 -4.37
N TYR A 49 10.57 4.07 -3.44
CA TYR A 49 9.21 4.53 -3.74
C TYR A 49 9.03 6.06 -3.57
N GLY A 50 9.88 6.74 -2.81
CA GLY A 50 9.74 8.17 -2.44
C GLY A 50 9.52 8.39 -0.94
N GLU A 51 9.70 9.61 -0.43
CA GLU A 51 9.44 9.94 0.99
C GLU A 51 7.94 9.82 1.34
N ASP A 52 7.05 10.15 0.41
CA ASP A 52 5.59 10.15 0.57
C ASP A 52 4.94 9.02 -0.25
N VAL A 53 5.05 7.79 0.24
CA VAL A 53 4.49 6.63 -0.46
C VAL A 53 3.27 6.17 0.30
N ASP A 54 2.12 6.68 -0.13
CA ASP A 54 0.84 6.13 0.25
C ASP A 54 0.66 4.81 -0.52
N ILE A 55 1.00 3.69 0.13
CA ILE A 55 0.90 2.33 -0.45
C ILE A 55 -0.59 1.91 -0.59
N ALA A 56 -1.52 2.73 -0.09
CA ALA A 56 -2.93 2.61 -0.37
C ALA A 56 -3.30 3.64 -1.46
N PRO A 57 -3.67 3.22 -2.68
CA PRO A 57 -4.24 4.16 -3.65
C PRO A 57 -5.41 4.90 -2.98
N GLY A 58 -5.53 6.20 -3.22
CA GLY A 58 -6.63 6.98 -2.67
C GLY A 58 -7.97 6.36 -3.08
N PRO A 59 -9.07 6.57 -2.34
CA PRO A 59 -10.37 6.02 -2.71
C PRO A 59 -10.79 6.33 -4.15
N ALA A 60 -10.42 7.52 -4.65
CA ALA A 60 -10.65 7.91 -6.03
C ALA A 60 -9.85 7.06 -7.04
N ASP A 61 -8.59 6.74 -6.74
CA ASP A 61 -7.72 5.92 -7.57
C ASP A 61 -8.17 4.45 -7.58
N ILE A 62 -8.63 3.94 -6.43
CA ILE A 62 -9.25 2.61 -6.31
C ILE A 62 -10.50 2.53 -7.19
N ILE A 63 -11.39 3.53 -7.10
CA ILE A 63 -12.62 3.60 -7.89
C ILE A 63 -12.30 3.73 -9.39
N ALA A 64 -11.31 4.55 -9.75
CA ALA A 64 -10.89 4.72 -11.14
C ALA A 64 -10.32 3.42 -11.72
N LEU A 65 -9.46 2.72 -10.98
CA LEU A 65 -8.89 1.43 -11.38
C LEU A 65 -9.97 0.35 -11.54
N ALA A 66 -10.89 0.27 -10.56
CA ALA A 66 -12.00 -0.68 -10.61
C ALA A 66 -12.93 -0.38 -11.81
N SER A 67 -13.23 0.90 -12.05
CA SER A 67 -14.07 1.32 -13.18
C SER A 67 -13.42 1.00 -14.53
N ALA A 68 -12.12 1.26 -14.66
CA ALA A 68 -11.35 0.92 -15.87
C ALA A 68 -11.31 -0.59 -16.12
N SER A 69 -11.12 -1.39 -15.07
CA SER A 69 -11.11 -2.86 -15.15
C SER A 69 -12.46 -3.44 -15.59
N LEU A 70 -13.55 -2.69 -15.38
CA LEU A 70 -14.91 -3.07 -15.70
C LEU A 70 -15.43 -2.44 -17.01
N ALA A 71 -14.64 -1.59 -17.67
CA ALA A 71 -15.07 -0.83 -18.86
C ALA A 71 -15.37 -1.72 -20.07
N GLU A 72 -14.74 -2.88 -20.16
CA GLU A 72 -14.96 -3.86 -21.25
C GLU A 72 -16.03 -4.91 -20.89
N VAL A 73 -16.59 -4.86 -19.69
CA VAL A 73 -17.57 -5.85 -19.22
C VAL A 73 -18.98 -5.44 -19.67
N PRO A 74 -19.70 -6.29 -20.42
CA PRO A 74 -21.09 -6.03 -20.82
C PRO A 74 -22.01 -5.78 -19.61
N ALA A 75 -22.99 -4.89 -19.77
CA ALA A 75 -23.90 -4.51 -18.69
C ALA A 75 -24.70 -5.69 -18.08
N SER A 76 -24.98 -6.74 -18.86
CA SER A 76 -25.61 -7.98 -18.38
C SER A 76 -24.69 -8.75 -17.42
N GLU A 77 -23.40 -8.74 -17.68
CA GLU A 77 -22.36 -9.46 -16.92
C GLU A 77 -21.96 -8.68 -15.67
N LEU A 78 -21.92 -7.34 -15.74
CA LEU A 78 -21.79 -6.46 -14.57
C LEU A 78 -22.91 -6.66 -13.56
N ARG A 79 -24.17 -6.76 -14.01
CA ARG A 79 -25.31 -7.02 -13.11
C ARG A 79 -25.20 -8.37 -12.41
N LEU A 80 -24.73 -9.39 -13.14
CA LEU A 80 -24.54 -10.73 -12.60
C LEU A 80 -23.40 -10.76 -11.56
N LEU A 81 -22.27 -10.11 -11.86
CA LEU A 81 -21.15 -9.95 -10.93
C LEU A 81 -21.55 -9.17 -9.68
N THR A 82 -22.25 -8.04 -9.84
CA THR A 82 -22.74 -7.21 -8.72
C THR A 82 -23.68 -8.01 -7.81
N ARG A 83 -24.55 -8.84 -8.39
CA ARG A 83 -25.45 -9.71 -7.63
C ARG A 83 -24.68 -10.76 -6.82
N ARG A 84 -23.68 -11.41 -7.42
CA ARG A 84 -22.83 -12.41 -6.74
C ARG A 84 -21.98 -11.82 -5.61
N LEU A 85 -21.51 -10.58 -5.76
CA LEU A 85 -20.72 -9.92 -4.72
C LEU A 85 -21.57 -9.43 -3.53
N ARG A 86 -22.86 -9.13 -3.77
CA ARG A 86 -23.79 -8.64 -2.74
C ARG A 86 -24.45 -9.76 -1.95
N ASP A 87 -24.62 -10.92 -2.56
CA ASP A 87 -24.95 -12.20 -1.92
C ASP A 87 -23.71 -13.12 -1.98
N PRO A 88 -22.63 -12.84 -1.22
CA PRO A 88 -21.62 -13.86 -1.01
C PRO A 88 -22.35 -15.01 -0.29
N GLU A 89 -22.41 -16.17 -0.94
CA GLU A 89 -23.25 -17.28 -0.52
C GLU A 89 -23.18 -17.53 1.01
N ARG A 90 -24.37 -17.69 1.58
CA ARG A 90 -24.62 -18.06 2.97
C ARG A 90 -24.14 -19.48 3.26
#